data_AF-A0AAF1AW65-F1
#
_entry.id   AF-A0AAF1AW65-F1
#
_cell.length_a   1.000
_cell.length_b   1.000
_cell.length_c   1.000
_cell.angle_alpha   90.00
_cell.angle_beta   90.00
_cell.angle_gamma   90.00
#
_symmetry.space_group_name_H-M   'P 1'
#
loop_
_entity.id
_entity.type
_entity.pdbx_description
1 polymer ?
#
loop_
_entity_poly.entity_id
_entity_poly.type
_entity_poly.pdbx_seq_one_letter_code
_entity_poly.pdbx_strand_id
1 'polypeptide(L)'
;MGEIYERIDCMLGEIIDVLKNGSHASDLIRMNEILVNRREKMNIPMHCLGFSLNPHYYDANYLRMEAPGGVPRRPPNQDLEVVKGVMKLLREQLSRFQAKEGIFGTPAARIDAVSMSPISWWSTYGSETLELTDIALKVLSQPISSSSAERVWRTYSFIHNAKWNRLNATRDDKLVFIHSNARLLSRCSERYKKGPSRKWDVNPENTLFEESAVRLEETNWE
;
A
#
# COMPACT_ATOMS: atom_id res chain seq x y z
N MET A 1 -1.07 -2.47 -2.33
CA MET A 1 -1.69 -3.15 -1.17
C MET A 1 -1.94 -4.64 -1.43
N GLY A 2 -2.42 -5.04 -2.62
CA GLY A 2 -2.73 -6.45 -2.92
C GLY A 2 -1.55 -7.44 -2.94
N GLU A 3 -0.33 -6.99 -3.23
CA GLU A 3 0.87 -7.86 -3.27
C GLU A 3 1.18 -8.56 -1.95
N ILE A 4 0.70 -8.04 -0.80
CA ILE A 4 0.92 -8.70 0.49
C ILE A 4 0.29 -10.09 0.51
N TYR A 5 -0.93 -10.24 -0.03
CA TYR A 5 -1.63 -11.52 -0.05
C TYR A 5 -0.86 -12.56 -0.86
N GLU A 6 -0.47 -12.18 -2.07
CA GLU A 6 0.34 -13.05 -2.93
C GLU A 6 1.68 -13.42 -2.27
N ARG A 7 2.38 -12.46 -1.67
CA ARG A 7 3.67 -12.72 -1.02
C ARG A 7 3.52 -13.62 0.20
N ILE A 8 2.44 -13.48 0.97
CA ILE A 8 2.14 -14.38 2.08
C ILE A 8 1.88 -15.78 1.53
N ASP A 9 1.01 -15.93 0.52
CA ASP A 9 0.69 -17.24 -0.04
C ASP A 9 1.91 -17.93 -0.66
N CYS A 10 2.76 -17.18 -1.38
CA CYS A 10 4.04 -17.69 -1.90
C CYS A 10 4.99 -18.10 -0.77
N MET A 11 5.18 -17.26 0.25
CA MET A 11 6.03 -17.58 1.40
C MET A 11 5.54 -18.83 2.14
N LEU A 12 4.22 -18.98 2.33
CA LEU A 12 3.63 -20.15 2.95
C LEU A 12 3.92 -21.41 2.15
N GLY A 13 3.74 -21.33 0.83
CA GLY A 13 4.03 -22.42 -0.09
C GLY A 13 5.50 -22.85 -0.09
N GLU A 14 6.42 -21.88 -0.12
CA GLU A 14 7.86 -22.14 -0.06
C GLU A 14 8.25 -22.84 1.25
N ILE A 15 7.70 -22.40 2.38
CA ILE A 15 7.92 -23.05 3.68
C ILE A 15 7.41 -24.50 3.66
N ILE A 16 6.24 -24.74 3.07
CA ILE A 16 5.68 -26.09 2.93
C ILE A 16 6.58 -26.97 2.06
N ASP A 17 7.08 -26.46 0.93
CA ASP A 17 7.95 -27.21 0.02
C ASP A 17 9.28 -27.59 0.69
N VAL A 18 9.86 -26.67 1.45
CA VAL A 18 11.10 -26.93 2.21
C VAL A 18 10.87 -27.98 3.31
N LEU A 19 9.75 -27.89 4.03
CA LEU A 19 9.45 -28.81 5.15
C LEU A 19 9.03 -30.20 4.68
N LYS A 20 8.34 -30.31 3.53
CA LYS A 20 7.99 -31.61 2.92
C LYS A 20 9.22 -32.39 2.47
N ASN A 21 10.25 -31.69 1.98
CA ASN A 21 11.46 -32.30 1.43
C ASN A 21 12.60 -32.45 2.46
N GLY A 22 12.42 -31.96 3.68
CA GLY A 22 13.44 -31.94 4.73
C GLY A 22 13.19 -32.91 5.89
N SER A 23 14.18 -33.03 6.78
CA SER A 23 14.13 -33.89 7.99
C SER A 23 13.11 -33.43 9.06
N HIS A 24 12.43 -32.30 8.84
CA HIS A 24 11.54 -31.62 9.79
C HIS A 24 10.06 -31.76 9.42
N ALA A 25 9.68 -32.80 8.67
CA ALA A 25 8.29 -33.02 8.27
C ALA A 25 7.31 -33.11 9.48
N SER A 26 7.80 -33.55 10.65
CA SER A 26 7.02 -33.56 11.89
C SER A 26 6.66 -32.16 12.42
N ASP A 27 7.47 -31.14 12.10
CA ASP A 27 7.26 -29.76 12.52
C ASP A 27 6.24 -29.02 11.64
N LEU A 28 5.84 -29.60 10.51
CA LEU A 28 4.93 -29.01 9.53
C LEU A 28 3.57 -28.65 10.13
N ILE A 29 3.05 -29.47 11.06
CA ILE A 29 1.77 -29.22 11.74
C ILE A 29 1.88 -27.96 12.61
N ARG A 30 2.90 -27.90 13.48
CA ARG A 30 3.15 -26.76 14.37
C ARG A 30 3.46 -25.49 13.58
N MET A 31 4.22 -25.60 12.51
CA MET A 31 4.54 -24.47 11.64
C MET A 31 3.28 -23.94 10.96
N ASN A 32 2.42 -24.81 10.42
CA ASN A 32 1.15 -24.41 9.84
C ASN A 32 0.25 -23.66 10.85
N GLU A 33 0.18 -24.10 12.11
CA GLU A 33 -0.57 -23.39 13.14
C GLU A 33 -0.03 -21.97 13.40
N ILE A 34 1.30 -21.81 13.47
CA ILE A 34 1.92 -20.49 13.65
C ILE A 34 1.63 -19.59 12.44
N LEU A 35 1.72 -20.16 11.24
CA LEU A 35 1.51 -19.47 9.99
C LEU A 35 0.06 -19.02 9.81
N VAL A 36 -0.91 -19.88 10.11
CA VAL A 36 -2.34 -19.54 10.11
C VAL A 36 -2.64 -18.44 11.12
N ASN A 37 -2.16 -18.57 12.36
CA ASN A 37 -2.32 -17.53 13.39
C ASN A 37 -1.72 -16.17 12.98
N ARG A 38 -0.56 -16.18 12.33
CA ARG A 38 0.05 -14.95 11.79
C ARG A 38 -0.77 -14.38 10.64
N ARG A 39 -1.26 -15.22 9.73
CA ARG A 39 -2.11 -14.81 8.61
C ARG A 39 -3.40 -14.16 9.12
N GLU A 40 -4.07 -14.75 10.10
CA GLU A 40 -5.26 -14.16 10.73
C GLU A 40 -4.99 -12.78 11.33
N LYS A 41 -3.84 -12.59 12.01
CA LYS A 41 -3.46 -11.28 12.57
C LYS A 41 -3.10 -10.24 11.50
N MET A 42 -2.62 -10.66 10.33
CA MET A 42 -2.25 -9.79 9.21
C MET A 42 -3.40 -9.58 8.21
N ASN A 43 -4.53 -10.26 8.42
CA ASN A 43 -5.73 -10.16 7.60
C ASN A 43 -6.48 -8.86 7.93
N ILE A 44 -6.03 -7.77 7.31
CA ILE A 44 -6.63 -6.45 7.44
C ILE A 44 -7.59 -6.27 6.24
N PRO A 45 -8.86 -5.86 6.45
CA PRO A 45 -9.82 -5.66 5.37
C PRO A 45 -9.32 -4.79 4.21
N MET A 46 -8.43 -3.83 4.52
CA MET A 46 -7.80 -2.97 3.53
C MET A 46 -6.85 -3.73 2.58
N HIS A 47 -6.14 -4.74 3.08
CA HIS A 47 -5.32 -5.63 2.25
C HIS A 47 -6.21 -6.49 1.34
N CYS A 48 -7.31 -7.05 1.86
CA CYS A 48 -8.29 -7.80 1.06
C CYS A 48 -8.84 -6.95 -0.07
N LEU A 49 -9.23 -5.70 0.25
CA LEU A 49 -9.76 -4.77 -0.73
C LEU A 49 -8.72 -4.44 -1.79
N GLY A 50 -7.48 -4.13 -1.39
CA GLY A 50 -6.39 -3.88 -2.33
C GLY A 50 -6.04 -5.07 -3.22
N PHE A 51 -6.21 -6.31 -2.73
CA PHE A 51 -6.07 -7.52 -3.54
C PHE A 51 -7.23 -7.66 -4.53
N SER A 52 -8.48 -7.45 -4.07
CA SER A 52 -9.68 -7.54 -4.90
C SER A 52 -9.78 -6.50 -6.01
N LEU A 53 -9.11 -5.36 -5.86
CA LEU A 53 -9.14 -4.28 -6.83
C LEU A 53 -8.00 -4.36 -7.84
N ASN A 54 -7.07 -5.31 -7.72
CA ASN A 54 -5.98 -5.41 -8.68
C ASN A 54 -6.38 -6.33 -9.85
N PRO A 55 -6.49 -5.80 -11.09
CA PRO A 55 -6.96 -6.57 -12.24
C PRO A 55 -5.99 -7.70 -12.63
N HIS A 56 -4.70 -7.59 -12.27
CA HIS A 56 -3.69 -8.63 -12.52
C HIS A 56 -4.11 -9.99 -11.93
N TYR A 57 -4.71 -10.01 -10.75
CA TYR A 57 -5.10 -11.25 -10.06
C TYR A 57 -6.33 -11.95 -10.67
N TYR A 58 -6.95 -11.33 -11.67
CA TYR A 58 -8.02 -11.92 -12.47
C TYR A 58 -7.52 -12.40 -13.85
N ASP A 59 -6.22 -12.27 -14.13
CA ASP A 59 -5.64 -12.73 -15.39
C ASP A 59 -5.63 -14.28 -15.48
N ALA A 60 -5.85 -14.78 -16.70
CA ALA A 60 -5.96 -16.21 -16.94
C ALA A 60 -4.62 -16.94 -16.78
N ASN A 61 -3.50 -16.30 -17.12
CA ASN A 61 -2.19 -16.92 -16.96
C ASN A 61 -1.79 -16.94 -15.49
N TYR A 62 -2.04 -15.84 -14.76
CA TYR A 62 -1.83 -15.78 -13.31
C TYR A 62 -2.55 -16.92 -12.58
N LEU A 63 -3.83 -17.16 -12.89
CA LEU A 63 -4.67 -18.18 -12.25
C LEU A 63 -4.32 -19.61 -12.64
N ARG A 64 -3.70 -19.82 -13.80
CA ARG A 64 -3.21 -21.14 -14.25
C ARG A 64 -1.90 -21.54 -13.59
N MET A 65 -1.13 -20.57 -13.12
CA MET A 65 0.10 -20.85 -12.38
C MET A 65 -0.24 -21.33 -10.97
N GLU A 66 0.41 -22.41 -10.55
CA GLU A 66 0.35 -22.83 -9.14
C GLU A 66 1.16 -21.86 -8.29
N ALA A 67 0.63 -21.55 -7.10
CA ALA A 67 1.44 -20.94 -6.07
C ALA A 67 2.48 -21.98 -5.58
N PRO A 68 3.61 -21.53 -5.00
CA PRO A 68 4.49 -22.41 -4.23
C PRO A 68 3.67 -23.31 -3.28
N GLY A 69 4.14 -24.52 -2.99
CA GLY A 69 3.36 -25.50 -2.23
C GLY A 69 2.33 -26.29 -3.04
N GLY A 70 2.19 -26.03 -4.35
CA GLY A 70 1.26 -26.72 -5.27
C GLY A 70 -0.21 -26.29 -5.10
N VAL A 71 -0.45 -25.11 -4.52
CA VAL A 71 -1.82 -24.63 -4.26
C VAL A 71 -2.34 -23.90 -5.50
N PRO A 72 -3.52 -24.27 -6.03
CA PRO A 72 -4.11 -23.56 -7.15
C PRO A 72 -4.53 -22.14 -6.72
N ARG A 73 -4.11 -21.15 -7.50
CA ARG A 73 -4.50 -19.76 -7.28
C ARG A 73 -5.98 -19.57 -7.53
N ARG A 74 -6.63 -18.76 -6.69
CA ARG A 74 -8.05 -18.41 -6.83
C ARG A 74 -8.19 -16.93 -7.14
N PRO A 75 -9.16 -16.55 -7.99
CA PRO A 75 -9.43 -15.15 -8.21
C PRO A 75 -9.95 -14.51 -6.91
N PRO A 76 -9.63 -13.24 -6.62
CA PRO A 76 -9.94 -12.62 -5.34
C PRO A 76 -11.44 -12.64 -4.97
N ASN A 77 -12.34 -12.67 -5.94
CA ASN A 77 -13.79 -12.72 -5.71
C ASN A 77 -14.30 -14.10 -5.26
N GLN A 78 -13.50 -15.15 -5.37
CA GLN A 78 -13.81 -16.50 -4.86
C GLN A 78 -13.14 -16.76 -3.50
N ASP A 79 -12.34 -15.81 -3.01
CA ASP A 79 -11.78 -15.87 -1.66
C ASP A 79 -12.82 -15.40 -0.63
N LEU A 80 -13.17 -16.30 0.29
CA LEU A 80 -14.19 -16.05 1.31
C LEU A 80 -13.83 -14.87 2.23
N GLU A 81 -12.54 -14.63 2.47
CA GLU A 81 -12.08 -13.54 3.31
C GLU A 81 -12.27 -12.19 2.63
N VAL A 82 -12.00 -12.14 1.33
CA VAL A 82 -12.20 -10.96 0.49
C VAL A 82 -13.69 -10.64 0.38
N VAL A 83 -14.53 -11.65 0.13
CA VAL A 83 -15.99 -11.48 0.00
C VAL A 83 -16.63 -11.01 1.32
N LYS A 84 -16.15 -11.47 2.48
CA LYS A 84 -16.63 -11.02 3.80
C LYS A 84 -16.24 -9.57 4.10
N GLY A 85 -15.09 -9.10 3.61
CA GLY A 85 -14.59 -7.74 3.86
C GLY A 85 -15.18 -6.64 2.97
N VAL A 86 -15.80 -6.99 1.83
CA VAL A 86 -16.31 -6.02 0.86
C VAL A 86 -17.69 -5.47 1.26
N MET A 87 -17.77 -4.13 1.34
CA MET A 87 -18.96 -3.36 1.74
C MET A 87 -20.14 -3.55 0.77
N LYS A 88 -21.36 -3.65 1.34
CA LYS A 88 -22.64 -3.83 0.62
C LYS A 88 -22.90 -2.75 -0.46
N LEU A 89 -22.41 -1.53 -0.26
CA LEU A 89 -22.65 -0.38 -1.15
C LEU A 89 -21.90 -0.48 -2.48
N LEU A 90 -20.80 -1.23 -2.57
CA LEU A 90 -19.99 -1.35 -3.78
C LEU A 90 -20.28 -2.62 -4.61
N ARG A 91 -21.22 -3.47 -4.17
CA ARG A 91 -21.40 -4.81 -4.75
C ARG A 91 -21.72 -4.78 -6.24
N GLU A 92 -22.52 -3.83 -6.70
CA GLU A 92 -22.91 -3.73 -8.11
C GLU A 92 -21.74 -3.34 -9.00
N GLN A 93 -21.05 -2.23 -8.71
CA GLN A 93 -19.89 -1.79 -9.48
C GLN A 93 -18.75 -2.81 -9.41
N LEU A 94 -18.53 -3.41 -8.23
CA LEU A 94 -17.53 -4.45 -8.06
C LEU A 94 -17.90 -5.71 -8.86
N SER A 95 -19.17 -6.10 -8.89
CA SER A 95 -19.64 -7.24 -9.70
C SER A 95 -19.36 -7.02 -11.18
N ARG A 96 -19.60 -5.81 -11.72
CA ARG A 96 -19.31 -5.49 -13.12
C ARG A 96 -17.82 -5.65 -13.44
N PHE A 97 -16.95 -5.13 -12.59
CA PHE A 97 -15.51 -5.30 -12.72
C PHE A 97 -15.11 -6.79 -12.67
N GLN A 98 -15.58 -7.53 -11.67
CA GLN A 98 -15.25 -8.94 -11.47
C GLN A 98 -15.78 -9.85 -12.58
N ALA A 99 -16.96 -9.53 -13.12
CA ALA A 99 -17.56 -10.21 -14.26
C ALA A 99 -16.92 -9.82 -15.60
N LYS A 100 -16.00 -8.83 -15.60
CA LYS A 100 -15.37 -8.27 -16.80
C LYS A 100 -16.41 -7.75 -17.79
N GLU A 101 -17.45 -7.11 -17.27
CA GLU A 101 -18.50 -6.48 -18.08
C GLU A 101 -18.00 -5.17 -18.71
N GLY A 102 -18.60 -4.79 -19.84
CA GLY A 102 -18.31 -3.53 -20.51
C GLY A 102 -16.82 -3.33 -20.83
N ILE A 103 -16.30 -2.16 -20.50
CA ILE A 103 -14.92 -1.76 -20.79
C ILE A 103 -13.87 -2.71 -20.16
N PHE A 104 -14.18 -3.35 -19.02
CA PHE A 104 -13.28 -4.25 -18.32
C PHE A 104 -13.04 -5.58 -19.06
N GLY A 105 -13.97 -5.98 -19.93
CA GLY A 105 -13.86 -7.18 -20.75
C GLY A 105 -13.07 -7.00 -22.04
N THR A 106 -12.75 -5.75 -22.41
CA THR A 106 -12.08 -5.45 -23.67
C THR A 106 -10.69 -6.11 -23.75
N PRO A 107 -10.23 -6.52 -24.94
CA PRO A 107 -8.89 -7.09 -25.09
C PRO A 107 -7.78 -6.17 -24.58
N ALA A 108 -7.91 -4.86 -24.80
CA ALA A 108 -6.97 -3.85 -24.30
C ALA A 108 -6.91 -3.84 -22.78
N ALA A 109 -8.05 -3.74 -22.09
CA ALA A 109 -8.11 -3.75 -20.63
C ALA A 109 -7.49 -5.03 -20.04
N ARG A 110 -7.64 -6.18 -20.71
CA ARG A 110 -7.06 -7.45 -20.26
C ARG A 110 -5.54 -7.52 -20.42
N ILE A 111 -5.01 -7.00 -21.53
CA ILE A 111 -3.55 -6.95 -21.76
C ILE A 111 -2.93 -5.97 -20.75
N ASP A 112 -3.55 -4.80 -20.61
CA ASP A 112 -3.05 -3.73 -19.76
C ASP A 112 -3.18 -4.04 -18.26
N ALA A 113 -4.08 -4.95 -17.88
CA ALA A 113 -4.18 -5.46 -16.52
C ALA A 113 -2.89 -6.13 -16.02
N VAL A 114 -2.07 -6.66 -16.95
CA VAL A 114 -0.80 -7.32 -16.63
C VAL A 114 0.39 -6.39 -16.84
N SER A 115 0.34 -5.51 -17.84
CA SER A 115 1.47 -4.64 -18.20
C SER A 115 1.51 -3.31 -17.42
N MET A 116 0.36 -2.79 -16.99
CA MET A 116 0.25 -1.50 -16.33
C MET A 116 0.21 -1.60 -14.81
N SER A 117 0.56 -0.50 -14.14
CA SER A 117 0.31 -0.40 -12.70
C SER A 117 -1.21 -0.40 -12.43
N PRO A 118 -1.69 -1.00 -11.34
CA PRO A 118 -3.12 -1.02 -11.01
C PRO A 118 -3.74 0.38 -10.94
N ILE A 119 -3.00 1.37 -10.44
CA ILE A 119 -3.44 2.78 -10.36
C ILE A 119 -3.69 3.35 -11.76
N SER A 120 -2.75 3.13 -12.68
CA SER A 120 -2.88 3.59 -14.06
C SER A 120 -4.03 2.87 -14.77
N TRP A 121 -4.20 1.57 -14.52
CA TRP A 121 -5.28 0.79 -15.10
C TRP A 121 -6.67 1.31 -14.69
N TRP A 122 -6.88 1.56 -13.41
CA TRP A 122 -8.13 2.15 -12.90
C TRP A 122 -8.39 3.55 -13.46
N SER A 123 -7.34 4.34 -13.67
CA SER A 123 -7.48 5.66 -14.28
C SER A 123 -7.92 5.60 -15.75
N THR A 124 -7.51 4.55 -16.48
CA THR A 124 -7.84 4.37 -17.91
C THR A 124 -9.20 3.70 -18.12
N TYR A 125 -9.52 2.65 -17.34
CA TYR A 125 -10.66 1.78 -17.60
C TYR A 125 -11.80 1.91 -16.57
N GLY A 126 -11.63 2.70 -15.51
CA GLY A 126 -12.60 2.85 -14.42
C GLY A 126 -13.84 3.72 -14.72
N SER A 127 -14.00 4.22 -15.95
CA SER A 127 -15.04 5.19 -16.30
C SER A 127 -16.47 4.69 -16.07
N GLU A 128 -16.71 3.37 -16.18
CA GLU A 128 -18.02 2.75 -15.96
C GLU A 128 -18.36 2.51 -14.47
N THR A 129 -17.38 2.66 -13.57
CA THR A 129 -17.53 2.42 -12.13
C THR A 129 -16.82 3.51 -11.31
N LEU A 130 -17.33 4.74 -11.39
CA LEU A 130 -16.68 5.91 -10.80
C LEU A 130 -16.48 5.81 -9.28
N GLU A 131 -17.45 5.26 -8.55
CA GLU A 131 -17.34 5.11 -7.08
C GLU A 131 -16.29 4.05 -6.70
N LEU A 132 -16.29 2.93 -7.41
CA LEU A 132 -15.28 1.87 -7.26
C LEU A 132 -13.89 2.40 -7.62
N THR A 133 -13.80 3.21 -8.66
CA THR A 133 -12.53 3.78 -9.15
C THR A 133 -11.94 4.75 -8.15
N ASP A 134 -12.72 5.66 -7.56
CA ASP A 134 -12.25 6.57 -6.51
C ASP A 134 -11.69 5.78 -5.30
N ILE A 135 -12.39 4.73 -4.89
CA ILE A 135 -11.93 3.84 -3.82
C ILE A 135 -10.68 3.07 -4.23
N ALA A 136 -10.63 2.52 -5.45
CA ALA A 136 -9.49 1.77 -5.95
C ALA A 136 -8.23 2.64 -6.00
N LEU A 137 -8.33 3.87 -6.49
CA LEU A 137 -7.21 4.81 -6.51
C LEU A 137 -6.73 5.14 -5.09
N LYS A 138 -7.64 5.37 -4.14
CA LYS A 138 -7.28 5.62 -2.73
C LYS A 138 -6.64 4.42 -2.06
N VAL A 139 -7.16 3.22 -2.28
CA VAL A 139 -6.67 1.98 -1.65
C VAL A 139 -5.33 1.56 -2.23
N LEU A 140 -5.19 1.60 -3.57
CA LEU A 140 -3.99 1.15 -4.26
C LEU A 140 -2.83 2.14 -4.13
N SER A 141 -3.12 3.43 -3.92
CA SER A 141 -2.09 4.44 -3.63
C SER A 141 -1.55 4.40 -2.20
N GLN A 142 -2.14 3.61 -1.29
CA GLN A 142 -1.62 3.51 0.07
C GLN A 142 -0.24 2.84 0.09
N PRO A 143 0.77 3.48 0.74
CA PRO A 143 2.08 2.88 0.89
C PRO A 143 2.00 1.67 1.82
N ILE A 144 2.65 0.58 1.42
CA ILE A 144 2.62 -0.71 2.12
C ILE A 144 3.88 -0.91 2.99
N SER A 145 4.88 -0.04 2.86
CA SER A 145 6.18 -0.24 3.49
C SER A 145 6.20 0.23 4.95
N SER A 146 6.83 -0.57 5.82
CA SER A 146 7.16 -0.14 7.20
C SER A 146 7.98 1.14 7.18
N SER A 147 8.84 1.34 6.17
CA SER A 147 9.64 2.55 6.01
C SER A 147 8.81 3.83 5.88
N SER A 148 7.57 3.74 5.42
CA SER A 148 6.66 4.89 5.39
C SER A 148 6.14 5.21 6.79
N ALA A 149 5.81 4.20 7.59
CA ALA A 149 5.50 4.36 9.00
C ALA A 149 6.73 4.84 9.80
N GLU A 150 7.92 4.31 9.54
CA GLU A 150 9.18 4.72 10.20
C GLU A 150 9.47 6.20 9.98
N ARG A 151 9.20 6.76 8.79
CA ARG A 151 9.35 8.21 8.55
C ARG A 151 8.39 9.04 9.41
N VAL A 152 7.15 8.59 9.57
CA VAL A 152 6.16 9.22 10.45
C VAL A 152 6.62 9.11 11.90
N TRP A 153 7.10 7.93 12.34
CA TRP A 153 7.63 7.72 13.69
C TRP A 153 8.89 8.51 13.99
N ARG A 154 9.80 8.68 13.01
CA ARG A 154 10.96 9.56 13.16
C ARG A 154 10.53 11.02 13.32
N THR A 155 9.51 11.45 12.58
CA THR A 155 8.94 12.79 12.71
C THR A 155 8.26 12.99 14.07
N TYR A 156 7.49 12.00 14.52
CA TYR A 156 6.87 11.98 15.84
C TYR A 156 7.94 12.08 16.92
N SER A 157 8.98 11.24 16.84
CA SER A 157 10.13 11.28 17.76
C SER A 157 10.82 12.64 17.73
N PHE A 158 11.03 13.25 16.56
CA PHE A 158 11.62 14.59 16.45
C PHE A 158 10.75 15.68 17.12
N ILE A 159 9.44 15.69 16.87
CA ILE A 159 8.50 16.68 17.45
C ILE A 159 8.39 16.50 18.97
N HIS A 160 8.36 15.25 19.41
CA HIS A 160 8.25 14.89 20.82
C HIS A 160 9.59 15.08 21.59
N ASN A 161 10.73 14.84 20.93
CA ASN A 161 12.09 14.92 21.47
C ASN A 161 12.78 16.27 21.21
N ALA A 162 12.04 17.32 20.82
CA ALA A 162 12.55 18.69 20.84
C ALA A 162 12.68 19.19 22.29
N LYS A 163 13.42 18.44 23.11
CA LYS A 163 13.81 18.68 24.51
C LYS A 163 12.67 19.20 25.41
N TRP A 164 11.75 18.29 25.80
CA TRP A 164 10.80 18.41 26.93
C TRP A 164 9.42 19.01 26.65
N ASN A 165 8.89 18.84 25.44
CA ASN A 165 7.51 19.19 25.15
C ASN A 165 6.53 18.21 25.84
N ARG A 166 5.81 18.67 26.88
CA ARG A 166 4.64 17.94 27.44
C ARG A 166 3.40 18.18 26.58
N LEU A 167 3.53 17.88 25.29
CA LEU A 167 2.41 17.92 24.37
C LEU A 167 1.48 16.73 24.64
N ASN A 168 0.19 16.94 24.45
CA ASN A 168 -0.76 15.84 24.49
C ASN A 168 -0.71 15.09 23.14
N ALA A 169 -1.03 13.80 23.16
CA ALA A 169 -0.97 12.95 21.96
C ALA A 169 -1.77 13.54 20.78
N THR A 170 -2.94 14.15 21.05
CA THR A 170 -3.76 14.80 20.03
C THR A 170 -3.05 15.98 19.34
N ARG A 171 -2.22 16.75 20.06
CA ARG A 171 -1.42 17.84 19.47
C ARG A 171 -0.22 17.29 18.72
N ASP A 172 0.43 16.26 19.24
CA ASP A 172 1.54 15.59 18.54
C ASP A 172 1.07 15.04 17.19
N ASP A 173 -0.07 14.36 17.14
CA ASP A 173 -0.66 13.85 15.90
C ASP A 173 -0.92 14.98 14.88
N LYS A 174 -1.50 16.10 15.34
CA LYS A 174 -1.76 17.26 14.47
C LYS A 174 -0.46 17.89 13.96
N LEU A 175 0.56 18.00 14.80
CA LEU A 175 1.86 18.56 14.40
C LEU A 175 2.58 17.64 13.41
N VAL A 176 2.56 16.33 13.64
CA VAL A 176 3.09 15.33 12.69
C VAL A 176 2.36 15.42 11.36
N PHE A 177 1.03 15.55 11.38
CA PHE A 177 0.22 15.72 10.17
C PHE A 177 0.59 17.00 9.42
N ILE A 178 0.63 18.16 10.10
CA ILE A 178 0.99 19.45 9.50
C ILE A 178 2.41 19.39 8.93
N HIS A 179 3.38 18.90 9.71
CA HIS A 179 4.78 18.79 9.30
C HIS A 179 4.95 17.90 8.07
N SER A 180 4.28 16.74 8.05
CA SER A 180 4.34 15.79 6.93
C SER A 180 3.71 16.39 5.66
N ASN A 181 2.53 16.99 5.78
CA ASN A 181 1.83 17.57 4.64
C ASN A 181 2.52 18.82 4.10
N ALA A 182 3.03 19.72 4.96
CA ALA A 182 3.79 20.88 4.52
C ALA A 182 5.04 20.47 3.71
N ARG A 183 5.73 19.41 4.13
CA ARG A 183 6.89 18.86 3.40
C ARG A 183 6.49 18.21 2.09
N LEU A 184 5.38 17.46 2.05
CA LEU A 184 4.85 16.90 0.81
C LEU A 184 4.49 18.01 -0.20
N LEU A 185 3.76 19.04 0.24
CA LEU A 185 3.35 20.17 -0.60
C LEU A 185 4.55 20.97 -1.11
N SER A 186 5.51 21.28 -0.22
CA SER A 186 6.73 22.00 -0.61
C SER A 186 7.54 21.23 -1.66
N ARG A 187 7.63 19.89 -1.58
CA ARG A 187 8.31 19.05 -2.58
C ARG A 187 7.70 19.12 -3.98
N CYS A 188 6.42 19.45 -4.07
CA CYS A 188 5.73 19.68 -5.34
C CYS A 188 6.04 21.05 -5.95
N SER A 189 6.55 22.00 -5.17
CA SER A 189 6.87 23.36 -5.64
C SER A 189 8.20 23.43 -6.40
N GLU A 190 8.28 24.34 -7.39
CA GLU A 190 9.51 24.56 -8.15
C GLU A 190 10.61 25.19 -7.28
N ARG A 191 10.23 25.99 -6.28
CA ARG A 191 11.14 26.59 -5.28
C ARG A 191 11.91 25.51 -4.52
N TYR A 192 11.26 24.41 -4.16
CA TYR A 192 11.94 23.28 -3.52
C TYR A 192 12.89 22.55 -4.47
N LYS A 193 12.65 22.56 -5.78
CA LYS A 193 13.46 21.85 -6.79
C LYS A 193 14.67 22.65 -7.28
N LYS A 194 14.56 23.99 -7.36
CA LYS A 194 15.58 24.86 -7.99
C LYS A 194 15.95 26.12 -7.20
N GLY A 195 15.32 26.38 -6.05
CA GLY A 195 15.58 27.58 -5.26
C GLY A 195 16.82 27.49 -4.33
N PRO A 196 17.18 28.61 -3.66
CA PRO A 196 18.29 28.66 -2.70
C PRO A 196 18.11 27.67 -1.52
N SER A 197 16.85 27.47 -1.10
CA SER A 197 16.45 26.51 -0.06
C SER A 197 16.07 25.13 -0.62
N ARG A 198 16.68 24.72 -1.74
CA ARG A 198 16.38 23.43 -2.38
C ARG A 198 16.67 22.27 -1.44
N LYS A 199 15.75 21.30 -1.38
CA LYS A 199 15.94 20.05 -0.60
C LYS A 199 16.32 20.31 0.86
N TRP A 200 15.85 21.43 1.43
CA TRP A 200 16.21 21.87 2.78
C TRP A 200 15.92 20.81 3.86
N ASP A 201 14.99 19.91 3.57
CA ASP A 201 14.45 18.95 4.50
C ASP A 201 15.17 17.57 4.43
N VAL A 202 16.12 17.38 3.49
CA VAL A 202 16.80 16.09 3.25
C VAL A 202 17.75 15.70 4.39
N ASN A 203 18.29 16.66 5.13
CA ASN A 203 19.20 16.39 6.24
C ASN A 203 18.81 17.20 7.49
N PRO A 204 17.81 16.75 8.27
CA PRO A 204 17.28 17.49 9.41
C PRO A 204 18.25 17.61 10.60
N GLU A 205 19.33 16.81 10.61
CA GLU A 205 20.38 16.85 11.64
C GLU A 205 21.55 17.77 11.25
N ASN A 206 21.52 18.34 10.04
CA ASN A 206 22.53 19.29 9.60
C ASN A 206 22.23 20.68 10.19
N THR A 207 22.93 21.03 11.27
CA THR A 207 22.84 22.33 11.96
C THR A 207 23.39 23.50 11.13
N LEU A 208 23.97 23.26 9.95
CA LEU A 208 24.49 24.29 9.04
C LEU A 208 23.43 25.26 8.48
N PHE A 209 22.13 25.06 8.78
CA PHE A 209 21.11 26.06 8.47
C PHE A 209 21.30 27.39 9.20
N GLU A 210 22.06 27.42 10.31
CA GLU A 210 22.43 28.68 10.95
C GLU A 210 23.49 29.47 10.15
N GLU A 211 24.28 28.81 9.30
CA GLU A 211 25.33 29.47 8.49
C GLU A 211 24.89 29.75 7.04
N SER A 212 23.84 29.11 6.54
CA SER A 212 23.24 29.49 5.25
C SER A 212 22.33 30.72 5.44
N ALA A 213 22.91 31.90 5.24
CA ALA A 213 22.29 33.21 5.35
C ALA A 213 21.05 33.39 4.44
N VAL A 214 19.91 32.88 4.88
CA VAL A 214 18.59 33.43 4.53
C VAL A 214 17.85 33.57 5.84
N ARG A 215 17.77 34.81 6.34
CA ARG A 215 16.98 35.12 7.53
C ARG A 215 15.53 34.75 7.24
N LEU A 216 14.86 34.08 8.18
CA LEU A 216 13.41 33.79 8.12
C LEU A 216 12.57 35.07 7.90
N GLU A 217 13.13 36.24 8.16
CA GLU A 217 12.54 37.56 7.89
C GLU A 217 12.49 37.91 6.39
N GLU A 218 13.28 37.26 5.54
CA GLU A 218 13.31 37.49 4.08
C GLU A 218 12.39 36.53 3.31
N THR A 219 11.76 35.57 4.00
CA THR A 219 10.74 34.73 3.38
C THR A 219 9.40 35.46 3.37
N ASN A 220 9.11 36.16 2.27
CA ASN A 220 7.74 36.57 1.96
C ASN A 220 6.87 35.32 1.82
N TRP A 221 5.90 35.19 2.73
CA TRP A 221 4.82 34.22 2.67
C TRP A 221 3.64 34.89 1.95
N GLU A 222 3.68 34.88 0.62
CA GLU A 222 2.48 35.08 -0.21
C GLU A 222 1.85 33.73 -0.55
#